data_AF-A0A1H5W366-F1
#
_entry.id   AF-A0A1H5W366-F1
#
_cell.length_a   1.000
_cell.length_b   1.000
_cell.length_c   1.000
_cell.angle_alpha   90.00
_cell.angle_beta   90.00
_cell.angle_gamma   90.00
#
_symmetry.space_group_name_H-M   'P 1'
#
loop_
_entity.id
_entity.type
_entity.pdbx_description
1 polymer ?
#
loop_
_entity_poly.entity_id
_entity_poly.type
_entity_poly.pdbx_seq_one_letter_code
_entity_poly.pdbx_strand_id
1 'polypeptide(L)' 'MGLFDVDEEKLQGFYHRAWLEANRGFVDPRKYPYLDKALYMYAREHGCSYDDALILAKTGKKIW' A
#
# COMPACT_ATOMS: atom_id res chain seq x y z
N MET A 1 2.88 -10.43 15.68
CA MET A 1 2.50 -11.86 15.54
C MET A 1 1.02 -11.94 15.19
N GLY A 2 0.67 -11.49 13.99
CA GLY A 2 -0.58 -11.81 13.32
C GLY A 2 -0.25 -12.20 11.87
N LEU A 3 -1.01 -13.14 11.30
CA LEU A 3 -0.81 -13.64 9.93
C LEU A 3 -0.93 -12.56 8.82
N PHE A 4 -1.18 -11.30 9.20
CA PHE A 4 -1.46 -10.14 8.35
C PHE A 4 -0.64 -8.90 8.74
N ASP A 5 0.52 -9.05 9.39
CA ASP A 5 1.46 -7.93 9.56
C ASP A 5 1.84 -7.43 8.13
N VAL A 6 1.28 -6.28 7.73
CA VAL A 6 1.60 -5.59 6.47
C VAL A 6 2.72 -4.62 6.80
N ASP A 7 3.96 -5.07 6.64
CA ASP A 7 5.12 -4.19 6.77
C ASP A 7 5.25 -3.25 5.56
N GLU A 8 6.05 -2.20 5.71
CA GLU A 8 6.33 -1.22 4.65
C GLU A 8 6.84 -1.87 3.37
N GLU A 9 7.70 -2.90 3.50
CA GLU A 9 8.26 -3.66 2.38
C GLU A 9 7.17 -4.43 1.63
N LYS A 10 6.24 -5.07 2.34
CA LYS A 10 5.08 -5.73 1.73
C LYS A 10 4.18 -4.73 1.03
N LEU A 11 3.93 -3.59 1.66
CA LEU A 11 3.08 -2.53 1.11
C LEU A 11 3.64 -1.99 -0.21
N GLN A 12 4.95 -1.73 -0.24
CA GLN A 12 5.67 -1.34 -1.46
C GLN A 12 5.66 -2.46 -2.51
N GLY A 13 5.83 -3.72 -2.11
CA GLY A 13 5.75 -4.87 -3.01
C GLY A 13 4.37 -5.01 -3.67
N PHE A 14 3.29 -4.82 -2.92
CA PHE A 14 1.93 -4.80 -3.47
C PHE A 14 1.72 -3.64 -4.44
N TYR A 15 2.20 -2.45 -4.10
CA TYR A 15 2.11 -1.31 -5.03
C TYR A 15 2.92 -1.55 -6.30
N HIS A 16 4.13 -2.10 -6.19
CA HIS A 16 4.97 -2.43 -7.33
C HIS A 16 4.32 -3.46 -8.25
N ARG A 17 3.70 -4.49 -7.68
CA ARG A 17 2.90 -5.48 -8.43
C ARG A 17 1.76 -4.81 -9.19
N ALA A 18 0.96 -3.97 -8.50
CA ALA A 18 -0.14 -3.24 -9.11
C ALA A 18 0.33 -2.29 -10.22
N TRP A 19 1.53 -1.73 -10.08
CA TRP A 19 2.17 -0.90 -11.08
C TRP A 19 2.57 -1.69 -12.33
N LEU A 20 3.08 -2.91 -12.18
CA LEU A 20 3.34 -3.80 -13.31
C LEU A 20 2.05 -4.23 -14.00
N GLU A 21 1.00 -4.55 -13.24
CA GLU A 21 -0.33 -4.91 -13.77
C GLU A 21 -1.00 -3.73 -14.49
N ALA A 22 -0.76 -2.50 -14.03
CA ALA A 22 -1.18 -1.26 -14.70
C ALA A 22 -0.30 -0.90 -15.92
N ASN A 23 0.57 -1.81 -16.39
CA ASN A 23 1.51 -1.58 -17.47
C ASN A 23 2.42 -0.35 -17.24
N ARG A 24 2.90 -0.20 -15.99
CA ARG A 24 3.71 0.93 -15.51
C ARG A 24 2.99 2.29 -15.57
N GLY A 25 1.67 2.28 -15.68
CA GLY A 25 0.81 3.47 -15.71
C GLY A 25 0.33 3.92 -14.33
N PHE A 26 -0.81 4.62 -14.31
CA PHE A 26 -1.47 5.03 -13.08
C PHE A 26 -2.06 3.82 -12.33
N VAL A 27 -1.67 3.66 -11.07
CA VAL A 27 -2.21 2.63 -10.18
C VAL A 27 -3.42 3.19 -9.45
N ASP A 28 -4.60 2.69 -9.79
CA ASP A 28 -5.79 2.91 -8.98
C ASP A 28 -5.88 1.80 -7.92
N PRO A 29 -5.62 2.07 -6.64
CA PRO A 29 -5.54 1.03 -5.62
C PRO A 29 -6.88 0.32 -5.38
N ARG A 30 -8.02 0.97 -5.68
CA ARG A 30 -9.36 0.35 -5.55
C ARG A 30 -9.59 -0.75 -6.58
N LYS A 31 -8.88 -0.74 -7.71
CA LYS A 31 -8.88 -1.84 -8.69
C LYS A 31 -8.09 -3.06 -8.23
N TYR A 32 -7.29 -2.94 -7.17
CA TYR A 32 -6.41 -3.99 -6.66
C TYR A 32 -6.79 -4.32 -5.20
N PRO A 33 -7.71 -5.29 -4.97
CA PRO A 33 -8.23 -5.59 -3.63
C PRO A 33 -7.14 -5.95 -2.61
N TYR A 34 -6.04 -6.54 -3.07
CA TYR A 34 -4.90 -6.86 -2.21
C TYR A 34 -4.14 -5.60 -1.74
N LEU A 35 -4.02 -4.59 -2.60
CA LEU A 35 -3.35 -3.33 -2.29
C LEU A 35 -4.25 -2.45 -1.43
N ASP A 36 -5.54 -2.32 -1.79
CA ASP A 36 -6.54 -1.59 -1.00
C ASP A 36 -6.63 -2.11 0.44
N LYS A 37 -6.76 -3.44 0.60
CA LYS A 37 -6.81 -4.08 1.91
C LYS A 37 -5.53 -3.87 2.71
N ALA A 38 -4.37 -3.97 2.05
CA ALA A 38 -3.07 -3.78 2.70
C ALA A 38 -2.88 -2.33 3.16
N LEU A 39 -3.27 -1.35 2.33
CA LEU A 39 -3.26 0.06 2.67
C LEU A 39 -4.18 0.37 3.86
N TYR A 40 -5.37 -0.21 3.87
CA TYR A 40 -6.32 -0.02 4.96
C TYR A 40 -5.84 -0.63 6.28
N MET A 41 -5.24 -1.84 6.23
CA MET A 41 -4.63 -2.47 7.40
C MET A 41 -3.48 -1.62 7.95
N TYR A 42 -2.54 -1.24 7.07
CA TYR A 42 -1.39 -0.43 7.44
C TYR A 42 -1.81 0.91 8.07
N ALA A 43 -2.75 1.61 7.43
CA ALA A 43 -3.29 2.87 7.92
C ALA A 43 -3.89 2.74 9.33
N ARG A 44 -4.66 1.66 9.57
CA ARG A 44 -5.29 1.38 10.86
C ARG A 44 -4.28 1.02 11.95
N GLU A 45 -3.24 0.26 11.62
CA GLU A 45 -2.20 -0.15 12.58
C GLU A 45 -1.27 1.00 12.96
N HIS A 46 -0.92 1.85 11.99
CA HIS A 46 0.00 2.98 12.21
C HIS A 46 -0.70 4.31 12.52
N GLY A 47 -2.04 4.34 12.53
CA GLY A 47 -2.82 5.54 12.81
C GLY A 47 -2.65 6.64 11.77
N CYS A 48 -2.32 6.30 10.51
CA CYS A 48 -2.17 7.26 9.41
C CYS A 48 -3.35 7.22 8.44
N SER A 49 -3.42 8.17 7.52
CA SER A 49 -4.48 8.22 6.52
C SER A 49 -4.25 7.17 5.43
N TYR A 50 -5.32 6.82 4.71
CA TYR A 50 -5.21 5.95 3.54
C TYR A 50 -4.25 6.53 2.48
N ASP A 51 -4.36 7.83 2.21
CA ASP A 51 -3.47 8.55 1.28
C ASP A 51 -2.01 8.54 1.75
N ASP A 52 -1.76 8.64 3.05
CA ASP A 52 -0.43 8.56 3.64
C ASP A 52 0.19 7.16 3.42
N ALA A 53 -0.60 6.12 3.67
CA ALA A 53 -0.20 4.73 3.39
C ALA A 53 0.07 4.52 1.88
N LEU A 54 -0.73 5.15 1.00
CA LEU A 54 -0.54 5.05 -0.44
C LEU A 54 0.74 5.75 -0.89
N ILE A 55 1.04 6.92 -0.32
CA ILE A 55 2.28 7.64 -0.60
C ILE A 55 3.48 6.83 -0.12
N LEU A 56 3.40 6.20 1.06
CA LEU A 56 4.43 5.28 1.53
C LEU A 56 4.62 4.10 0.57
N ALA A 57 3.54 3.45 0.15
CA ALA A 57 3.59 2.32 -0.77
C ALA A 57 4.23 2.69 -2.12
N LYS A 58 4.00 3.93 -2.59
CA LYS A 58 4.52 4.44 -3.86
C LYS A 58 5.97 4.95 -3.78
N THR A 59 6.32 5.62 -2.69
CA THR A 59 7.56 6.42 -2.61
C THR A 59 8.56 5.90 -1.58
N GLY A 60 8.13 5.00 -0.69
CA GLY A 60 8.89 4.57 0.47
C GLY A 60 9.11 5.65 1.52
N LYS A 61 8.40 6.79 1.43
CA LYS A 61 8.52 7.89 2.38
C LYS A 61 7.29 7.98 3.28
N LYS A 62 7.53 8.04 4.59
CA LYS A 62 6.53 8.44 5.58
C LYS A 62 6.43 9.97 5.59
N ILE A 63 5.22 10.48 5.62
CA ILE A 63 4.91 11.92 5.53
C ILE A 63 4.05 12.44 6.71
N TRP A 64 3.97 11.65 7.77
CA TRP A 64 3.25 11.94 9.02
C TRP A 64 4.17 11.74 10.22
#